data_AF-K1KHJ7-F1
#
_entry.id   AF-K1KHJ7-F1
#
_cell.length_a   1.000
_cell.length_b   1.000
_cell.length_c   1.000
_cell.angle_alpha   90.00
_cell.angle_beta   90.00
_cell.angle_gamma   90.00
#
_symmetry.space_group_name_H-M   'P 1'
#
loop_
_entity.id
_entity.type
_entity.pdbx_description
1 polymer ?
#
loop_
_entity_poly.entity_id
_entity_poly.type
_entity_poly.pdbx_seq_one_letter_code
_entity_poly.pdbx_strand_id
1 'polypeptide(L)'
;MIVDYLMMFTKDEGQKLSAAAASDFRLDFGQPKPTTGYAYGDLVAVFTVKADVTGNLTISLQDSDTETSGFADVSTAVTLAAPKAGTQIVIPIPYHHKRYMQANFAGAVSGGTVHGFITSGFQDNAGFEQAPSIKTA
;
A
#
# COMPACT_ATOMS: atom_id res chain seq x y z
N MET A 1 -3.47 3.69 14.56
CA MET A 1 -2.56 4.20 13.51
C MET A 1 -3.09 5.54 13.05
N ILE A 2 -2.24 6.58 12.97
CA ILE A 2 -2.65 7.89 12.45
C ILE A 2 -2.49 7.88 10.93
N VAL A 3 -3.45 8.45 10.21
CA VAL A 3 -3.41 8.56 8.74
C VAL A 3 -3.60 10.03 8.39
N ASP A 4 -2.65 10.57 7.64
CA ASP A 4 -2.80 11.92 7.07
C ASP A 4 -3.62 11.83 5.79
N TYR A 5 -4.66 12.65 5.70
CA TYR A 5 -5.55 12.72 4.55
C TYR A 5 -4.82 13.06 3.25
N LEU A 6 -3.77 13.89 3.31
CA LEU A 6 -2.99 14.28 2.14
C LEU A 6 -2.06 13.18 1.65
N MET A 7 -1.87 12.12 2.45
CA MET A 7 -0.95 11.02 2.17
C MET A 7 -1.70 9.73 1.81
N MET A 8 -2.93 9.84 1.33
CA MET A 8 -3.78 8.71 0.94
C MET A 8 -3.72 8.47 -0.57
N PHE A 9 -3.50 7.22 -0.98
CA PHE A 9 -3.60 6.79 -2.38
C PHE A 9 -5.05 6.61 -2.82
N THR A 10 -5.94 6.29 -1.89
CA THR A 10 -7.36 6.03 -2.14
C THR A 10 -8.23 6.85 -1.18
N LYS A 11 -9.52 7.00 -1.48
CA LYS A 11 -10.48 7.58 -0.52
C LYS A 11 -10.55 6.77 0.77
N ASP A 12 -11.03 7.39 1.85
CA ASP A 12 -11.16 6.69 3.15
C ASP A 12 -12.09 5.48 3.03
N GLU A 13 -13.16 5.53 2.22
CA GLU A 13 -14.02 4.37 1.97
C GLU A 13 -13.31 3.23 1.21
N GLY A 14 -12.13 3.50 0.67
CA GLY A 14 -11.36 2.63 -0.20
C GLY A 14 -11.77 2.71 -1.67
N GLN A 15 -10.86 2.31 -2.54
CA GLN A 15 -11.09 2.22 -3.97
C GLN A 15 -11.67 0.86 -4.33
N LYS A 16 -12.80 0.86 -5.04
CA LYS A 16 -13.41 -0.36 -5.58
C LYS A 16 -12.64 -0.82 -6.81
N LEU A 17 -12.22 -2.08 -6.82
CA LEU A 17 -11.48 -2.68 -7.93
C LEU A 17 -12.40 -3.60 -8.72
N SER A 18 -12.61 -3.29 -10.00
CA SER A 18 -13.30 -4.15 -10.98
C SER A 18 -12.38 -4.67 -12.08
N ALA A 19 -11.17 -4.10 -12.17
CA ALA A 19 -10.08 -4.46 -13.07
C ALA A 19 -8.78 -3.87 -12.50
N ALA A 20 -7.66 -4.12 -13.18
CA ALA A 20 -6.42 -3.42 -12.90
C ALA A 20 -6.58 -1.90 -13.11
N ALA A 21 -6.11 -1.11 -12.15
CA ALA A 21 -6.23 0.34 -12.16
C ALA A 21 -5.13 1.00 -11.31
N ALA A 22 -4.76 2.22 -11.67
CA ALA A 22 -4.02 3.10 -10.78
C ALA A 22 -4.92 3.56 -9.60
N SER A 23 -4.28 4.06 -8.55
CA SER A 23 -4.98 4.58 -7.38
C SER A 23 -5.81 5.83 -7.69
N ASP A 24 -6.89 6.04 -6.93
CA ASP A 24 -7.79 7.20 -7.08
C ASP A 24 -7.02 8.53 -6.99
N PHE A 25 -6.02 8.58 -6.11
CA PHE A 25 -5.18 9.74 -5.88
C PHE A 25 -3.72 9.47 -6.23
N ARG A 26 -3.06 10.54 -6.66
CA ARG A 26 -1.61 10.64 -6.82
C ARG A 26 -1.11 11.63 -5.77
N LEU A 27 -0.06 11.25 -5.07
CA LEU A 27 0.59 12.09 -4.07
C LEU A 27 1.56 13.02 -4.80
N ASP A 28 1.45 14.33 -4.55
CA ASP A 28 2.45 15.33 -4.96
C ASP A 28 3.29 15.72 -3.74
N PHE A 29 4.57 15.36 -3.76
CA PHE A 29 5.50 15.68 -2.69
C PHE A 29 6.04 17.12 -2.76
N GLY A 30 5.65 17.90 -3.76
CA GLY A 30 6.01 19.32 -3.91
C GLY A 30 7.46 19.60 -4.29
N GLN A 31 8.28 18.57 -4.44
CA GLN A 31 9.70 18.68 -4.78
C GLN A 31 10.13 17.59 -5.78
N PRO A 32 11.13 17.83 -6.66
CA PRO A 32 11.52 16.87 -7.69
C PRO A 32 12.10 15.54 -7.17
N LYS A 33 12.86 15.60 -6.08
CA LYS A 33 13.57 14.45 -5.49
C LYS A 33 13.35 14.39 -3.98
N PRO A 34 12.12 14.09 -3.54
CA PRO A 34 11.84 13.88 -2.13
C PRO A 34 12.69 12.76 -1.54
N THR A 35 13.04 12.92 -0.27
CA THR A 35 13.78 11.93 0.52
C THR A 35 12.88 11.36 1.61
N THR A 36 11.59 11.17 1.34
CA THR A 36 10.64 10.74 2.38
C THR A 36 10.94 9.33 2.91
N GLY A 37 11.58 8.47 2.11
CA GLY A 37 12.10 7.19 2.60
C GLY A 37 13.27 7.32 3.60
N TYR A 38 13.92 8.49 3.69
CA TYR A 38 14.92 8.79 4.73
C TYR A 38 14.31 9.47 5.97
N ALA A 39 13.00 9.74 5.97
CA ALA A 39 12.36 10.44 7.07
C ALA A 39 12.46 9.59 8.35
N TYR A 40 12.82 10.26 9.45
CA TYR A 40 12.85 9.67 10.79
C TYR A 40 11.46 9.14 11.15
N GLY A 41 11.27 7.82 11.19
CA GLY A 41 9.98 7.18 11.44
C GLY A 41 9.55 6.09 10.45
N ASP A 42 10.42 5.69 9.52
CA ASP A 42 10.22 4.60 8.54
C ASP A 42 8.84 4.67 7.88
N LEU A 43 8.62 5.72 7.07
CA LEU A 43 7.37 5.88 6.35
C LEU A 43 7.13 4.65 5.45
N VAL A 44 5.94 4.07 5.58
CA VAL A 44 5.51 2.91 4.80
C VAL A 44 4.19 3.20 4.12
N ALA A 45 4.01 2.66 2.92
CA ALA A 45 2.70 2.59 2.28
C ALA A 45 1.96 1.36 2.81
N VAL A 46 0.82 1.56 3.44
CA VAL A 46 -0.05 0.51 3.94
C VAL A 46 -1.29 0.42 3.05
N PHE A 47 -1.63 -0.80 2.65
CA PHE A 47 -2.85 -1.11 1.92
C PHE A 47 -3.67 -2.10 2.72
N THR A 48 -4.88 -1.70 3.09
CA THR A 48 -5.85 -2.53 3.82
C THR A 48 -6.97 -2.95 2.89
N VAL A 49 -7.21 -4.25 2.81
CA VAL A 49 -8.37 -4.80 2.10
C VAL A 49 -9.62 -4.56 2.96
N LYS A 50 -10.53 -3.69 2.50
CA LYS A 50 -11.80 -3.38 3.19
C LYS A 50 -12.93 -4.33 2.82
N ALA A 51 -12.89 -4.90 1.62
CA ALA A 51 -13.82 -5.93 1.16
C ALA A 51 -13.05 -6.98 0.35
N ASP A 52 -13.44 -8.24 0.50
CA ASP A 52 -12.83 -9.40 -0.16
C ASP A 52 -12.50 -9.12 -1.63
N VAL A 53 -11.26 -9.39 -2.00
CA VAL A 53 -10.80 -9.23 -3.38
C VAL A 53 -10.96 -10.54 -4.12
N THR A 54 -11.58 -10.48 -5.31
CA THR A 54 -11.75 -11.64 -6.19
C THR A 54 -10.61 -11.67 -7.20
N GLY A 55 -9.88 -12.79 -7.25
CA GLY A 55 -8.74 -12.99 -8.13
C GLY A 55 -7.40 -12.53 -7.52
N ASN A 56 -6.36 -12.46 -8.35
CA ASN A 56 -5.02 -12.08 -7.89
C ASN A 56 -4.87 -10.56 -7.85
N LEU A 57 -4.54 -10.03 -6.68
CA LEU A 57 -4.22 -8.61 -6.49
C LEU A 57 -2.72 -8.43 -6.44
N THR A 58 -2.18 -7.60 -7.32
CA THR A 58 -0.77 -7.15 -7.27
C THR A 58 -0.74 -5.67 -6.95
N ILE A 59 0.02 -5.28 -5.93
CA ILE A 59 0.15 -3.87 -5.52
C ILE A 59 1.61 -3.46 -5.71
N SER A 60 1.83 -2.33 -6.36
CA SER A 60 3.14 -1.71 -6.56
C SER A 60 3.06 -0.20 -6.34
N LEU A 61 4.16 0.42 -5.93
CA LEU A 61 4.30 1.87 -5.92
C LEU A 61 4.97 2.30 -7.21
N GLN A 62 4.41 3.34 -7.83
CA GLN A 62 4.93 3.94 -9.04
C GLN A 62 5.25 5.40 -8.81
N ASP A 63 6.31 5.91 -9.43
CA ASP A 63 6.65 7.32 -9.38
C ASP A 63 6.75 7.96 -10.77
N SER A 64 6.64 9.29 -10.81
CA SER A 64 6.81 10.08 -12.03
C SER A 64 7.29 11.50 -11.74
N ASP A 65 7.94 12.10 -12.74
CA ASP A 65 8.26 13.53 -12.78
C ASP A 65 7.08 14.38 -13.24
N THR A 66 6.06 13.77 -13.88
CA THR A 66 4.85 14.45 -14.36
C THR A 66 3.61 13.92 -13.65
N GLU A 67 2.62 14.77 -13.47
CA GLU A 67 1.43 14.45 -12.67
C GLU A 67 0.59 13.30 -13.25
N THR A 68 0.55 13.16 -14.58
CA THR A 68 -0.47 12.32 -15.26
C THR A 68 0.10 11.21 -16.13
N SER A 69 1.43 11.15 -16.33
CA SER A 69 2.05 10.19 -17.26
C SER A 69 3.44 9.77 -16.82
N GLY A 70 4.01 8.73 -17.44
CA GLY A 70 5.39 8.31 -17.19
C GLY A 70 5.62 7.61 -15.85
N PHE A 71 4.55 7.10 -15.23
CA PHE A 71 4.63 6.32 -14.00
C PHE A 71 5.35 4.99 -14.24
N ALA A 72 6.36 4.71 -13.42
CA ALA A 72 7.13 3.47 -13.45
C ALA A 72 7.24 2.86 -12.05
N ASP A 73 7.29 1.53 -11.97
CA ASP A 73 7.40 0.81 -10.70
C ASP A 73 8.72 1.15 -10.00
N VAL A 74 8.64 1.53 -8.72
CA VAL A 74 9.79 1.88 -7.87
C VAL A 74 9.90 1.03 -6.61
N SER A 75 8.92 0.17 -6.35
CA SER A 75 8.97 -0.82 -5.29
C SER A 75 8.75 -2.23 -5.84
N THR A 76 9.23 -3.23 -5.10
CA THR A 76 8.88 -4.62 -5.39
C THR A 76 7.38 -4.81 -5.24
N ALA A 77 6.74 -5.31 -6.28
CA ALA A 77 5.32 -5.59 -6.25
C ALA A 77 4.99 -6.76 -5.29
N VAL A 78 3.87 -6.63 -4.57
CA VAL A 78 3.33 -7.68 -3.71
C VAL A 78 2.10 -8.29 -4.37
N THR A 79 2.11 -9.60 -4.60
CA THR A 79 0.98 -10.33 -5.19
C THR A 79 0.32 -11.24 -4.16
N LEU A 80 -1.01 -11.14 -4.06
CA LEU A 80 -1.86 -11.91 -3.16
C LEU A 80 -2.94 -12.63 -3.95
N ALA A 81 -3.19 -13.89 -3.60
CA ALA A 81 -4.27 -14.69 -4.17
C ALA A 81 -5.55 -14.47 -3.35
N ALA A 82 -6.54 -13.79 -3.95
CA ALA A 82 -7.87 -13.53 -3.38
C ALA A 82 -7.86 -13.07 -1.90
N PRO A 83 -7.16 -11.97 -1.56
CA PRO A 83 -7.03 -11.53 -0.17
C PRO A 83 -8.38 -11.15 0.44
N LYS A 84 -8.53 -11.47 1.73
CA LYS A 84 -9.77 -11.28 2.49
C LYS A 84 -9.82 -9.91 3.17
N ALA A 85 -11.03 -9.45 3.48
CA ALA A 85 -11.22 -8.24 4.29
C ALA A 85 -10.40 -8.32 5.60
N GLY A 86 -9.70 -7.23 5.93
CA GLY A 86 -8.77 -7.16 7.06
C GLY A 86 -7.32 -7.49 6.71
N THR A 87 -7.03 -8.01 5.51
CA THR A 87 -5.64 -8.21 5.06
C THR A 87 -4.93 -6.87 4.96
N GLN A 88 -3.76 -6.74 5.59
CA GLN A 88 -2.89 -5.58 5.47
C GLN A 88 -1.65 -5.95 4.67
N ILE A 89 -1.24 -5.04 3.79
CA ILE A 89 -0.03 -5.12 2.99
C ILE A 89 0.80 -3.88 3.31
N VAL A 90 2.08 -4.07 3.55
CA VAL A 90 3.01 -2.98 3.82
C VAL A 90 4.10 -2.99 2.76
N ILE A 91 4.27 -1.86 2.10
CA ILE A 91 5.31 -1.64 1.10
C ILE A 91 6.19 -0.48 1.61
N PRO A 92 7.49 -0.71 1.87
CA PRO A 92 8.40 0.37 2.23
C PRO A 92 8.45 1.44 1.15
N ILE A 93 8.43 2.71 1.55
CA ILE A 93 8.63 3.82 0.61
C ILE A 93 10.08 3.80 0.12
N PRO A 94 10.33 3.88 -1.20
CA PRO A 94 11.68 3.95 -1.72
C PRO A 94 12.46 5.13 -1.13
N TYR A 95 13.73 4.91 -0.79
CA TYR A 95 14.62 5.98 -0.27
C TYR A 95 14.72 7.18 -1.21
N HIS A 96 14.68 6.91 -2.52
CA HIS A 96 14.65 7.91 -3.57
C HIS A 96 13.47 7.62 -4.49
N HIS A 97 12.60 8.60 -4.61
CA HIS A 97 11.49 8.60 -5.56
C HIS A 97 11.32 9.99 -6.17
N LYS A 98 10.54 10.08 -7.22
CA LYS A 98 10.20 11.33 -7.92
C LYS A 98 9.07 12.08 -7.23
N ARG A 99 8.75 13.26 -7.77
CA ARG A 99 7.76 14.20 -7.24
C ARG A 99 6.37 13.61 -7.06
N TYR A 100 5.91 12.81 -8.01
CA TYR A 100 4.57 12.23 -7.98
C TYR A 100 4.67 10.74 -7.67
N MET A 101 3.79 10.24 -6.80
CA MET A 101 3.68 8.80 -6.51
C MET A 101 2.23 8.36 -6.56
N GLN A 102 2.00 7.15 -7.08
CA GLN A 102 0.70 6.50 -7.04
C GLN A 102 0.87 5.02 -6.67
N ALA A 103 -0.21 4.39 -6.23
CA ALA A 103 -0.26 2.95 -6.16
C ALA A 103 -0.84 2.40 -7.48
N ASN A 104 -0.37 1.24 -7.90
CA ASN A 104 -0.90 0.53 -9.04
C ASN A 104 -1.44 -0.83 -8.58
N PHE A 105 -2.73 -1.05 -8.83
CA PHE A 105 -3.44 -2.29 -8.55
C PHE A 105 -3.53 -3.10 -9.85
N ALA A 106 -2.81 -4.20 -9.92
CA ALA A 106 -2.73 -5.06 -11.09
C ALA A 106 -3.20 -6.50 -10.78
N GLY A 107 -3.12 -7.37 -11.79
CA GLY A 107 -3.54 -8.76 -11.70
C GLY A 107 -4.96 -9.01 -12.19
N ALA A 108 -5.47 -10.22 -11.95
CA ALA A 108 -6.78 -10.67 -12.42
C ALA A 108 -7.90 -10.28 -11.43
N VAL A 109 -7.91 -9.02 -10.99
CA VAL A 109 -8.89 -8.50 -10.02
C VAL A 109 -10.23 -8.26 -10.71
N SER A 110 -11.31 -8.81 -10.16
CA SER A 110 -12.68 -8.62 -10.68
C SER A 110 -13.69 -8.09 -9.66
N GLY A 111 -13.24 -7.85 -8.42
CA GLY A 111 -14.05 -7.32 -7.33
C GLY A 111 -13.21 -7.08 -6.09
N GLY A 112 -13.67 -6.20 -5.19
CA GLY A 112 -13.06 -5.91 -3.89
C GLY A 112 -12.85 -4.42 -3.64
N THR A 113 -12.41 -4.08 -2.43
CA THR A 113 -12.14 -2.70 -2.03
C THR A 113 -10.82 -2.62 -1.28
N VAL A 114 -9.93 -1.72 -1.70
CA VAL A 114 -8.60 -1.52 -1.09
C VAL A 114 -8.46 -0.07 -0.63
N HIS A 115 -7.94 0.12 0.58
CA HIS A 115 -7.65 1.42 1.17
C HIS A 115 -6.13 1.58 1.34
N GLY A 116 -5.52 2.52 0.62
CA GLY A 116 -4.07 2.76 0.60
C GLY A 116 -3.69 4.14 1.13
N PHE A 117 -2.65 4.22 1.97
CA PHE A 117 -2.11 5.46 2.52
C PHE A 117 -0.66 5.30 3.00
N ILE A 118 0.04 6.40 3.20
CA ILE A 118 1.37 6.44 3.83
C ILE A 118 1.22 6.81 5.30
N THR A 119 1.97 6.14 6.18
CA THR A 119 1.95 6.40 7.62
C THR A 119 3.33 6.16 8.25
N SER A 120 3.57 6.74 9.42
CA SER A 120 4.67 6.40 10.31
C SER A 120 4.19 5.42 11.38
N GLY A 121 4.64 4.18 11.27
CA GLY A 121 4.23 3.08 12.14
C GLY A 121 2.84 2.52 11.81
N PHE A 122 2.76 1.21 11.65
CA PHE A 122 1.52 0.48 11.39
C PHE A 122 1.21 -0.47 12.55
N GLN A 123 -0.07 -0.75 12.77
CA GLN A 123 -0.48 -1.68 13.82
C GLN A 123 -0.47 -3.10 13.29
N ASP A 124 0.62 -3.80 13.54
CA ASP A 124 0.78 -5.22 13.24
C ASP A 124 1.08 -5.98 14.54
N ASN A 125 0.00 -6.44 15.17
CA ASN A 125 0.06 -7.18 16.42
C ASN A 125 -0.43 -8.61 16.19
N ALA A 126 0.29 -9.35 15.35
CA ALA A 126 0.08 -10.78 15.22
C ALA A 126 0.38 -11.47 16.56
N GLY A 127 -0.51 -12.35 16.99
CA GLY A 127 -0.28 -13.13 18.20
C GLY A 127 0.97 -14.00 18.04
N PHE A 128 1.91 -13.89 18.97
CA PHE A 128 3.07 -14.78 18.98
C PHE A 128 2.62 -16.22 19.23
N GLU A 129 3.17 -17.17 18.48
CA GLU A 129 3.05 -18.57 18.85
C GLU A 129 3.60 -18.73 20.27
N GLN A 130 2.81 -19.33 21.18
CA GLN A 130 3.34 -19.69 22.49
C GLN A 130 4.51 -20.67 22.29
N ALA A 131 5.60 -20.48 23.05
CA ALA A 131 6.72 -21.40 23.01
C ALA A 131 6.22 -22.85 23.23
N PRO A 132 6.71 -23.84 22.46
CA PRO A 132 6.15 -25.20 22.41
C PRO A 132 6.32 -26.05 23.69
N SER A 133 6.52 -25.46 24.87
CA SER A 133 6.57 -26.22 26.12
C SER A 133 5.22 -26.19 26.87
N ILE A 134 4.20 -26.85 26.30
CA ILE A 134 3.20 -27.53 27.13
C ILE A 134 3.73 -28.95 27.34
N LYS A 135 4.45 -29.16 28.43
CA LYS A 135 4.50 -30.49 29.03
C LYS A 135 3.21 -30.64 29.81
N THR A 136 2.24 -31.31 29.22
CA THR A 136 1.10 -31.85 29.97
C THR A 136 1.67 -32.64 31.15
N ALA A 137 1.33 -32.23 32.37
CA ALA A 137 1.54 -33.02 33.58
C ALA A 137 0.35 -33.96 33.79
#